data_AF-A0A2G6LNS7-F1
#
_entry.id   AF-A0A2G6LNS7-F1
#
_cell.length_a   1.000
_cell.length_b   1.000
_cell.length_c   1.000
_cell.angle_alpha   90.00
_cell.angle_beta   90.00
_cell.angle_gamma   90.00
#
_symmetry.space_group_name_H-M   'P 1'
#
loop_
_entity.id
_entity.type
_entity.pdbx_description
1 polymer ?
#
loop_
_entity_poly.entity_id
_entity_poly.type
_entity_poly.pdbx_seq_one_letter_code
_entity_poly.pdbx_strand_id
1 'polypeptide(L)'
;MNWYLKVLKQYADFNGRARRKEYWMFGLFNMIFAIVAMILDNILGIAIEGVGYGPLYGLYILAVLIPGLAVSVRRLHDIGKSGWMILIALIPLIGAIWLLVLMVTDSNSGENKYGQNPKKNLDEKHNESTGDIIILSVVIWMFVSRLFFTLVTKFNTSYYREEWFKSVNSLVTLIWAIIPIALAMTVKNKSKQVLLFVLGGIYLIHGLYKVVIQFVRY
;
A
#
# COMPACT_ATOMS: atom_id res chain seq x y z
N MET A 1 -7.35 -11.39 -8.54
CA MET A 1 -7.32 -10.94 -9.93
C MET A 1 -6.06 -10.17 -10.32
N ASN A 2 -5.73 -9.04 -9.67
CA ASN A 2 -4.66 -8.14 -10.13
C ASN A 2 -3.29 -8.81 -10.34
N TRP A 3 -2.91 -9.77 -9.48
CA TRP A 3 -1.67 -10.55 -9.63
C TRP A 3 -1.68 -11.47 -10.85
N TYR A 4 -2.81 -12.09 -11.14
CA TYR A 4 -2.97 -12.98 -12.29
C TYR A 4 -2.83 -12.19 -13.60
N LEU A 5 -3.56 -11.07 -13.70
CA LEU A 5 -3.45 -10.16 -14.85
C LEU A 5 -2.04 -9.58 -15.00
N LYS A 6 -1.35 -9.28 -13.89
CA LYS A 6 0.03 -8.80 -13.93
C LYS A 6 0.96 -9.83 -14.58
N VAL A 7 0.86 -11.09 -14.19
CA VAL A 7 1.69 -12.16 -14.78
C VAL A 7 1.38 -12.36 -16.25
N LEU A 8 0.10 -12.30 -16.66
CA LEU A 8 -0.28 -12.37 -18.07
C LEU A 8 0.19 -11.16 -18.90
N LYS A 9 0.21 -9.96 -18.32
CA LYS A 9 0.83 -8.78 -18.97
C LYS A 9 2.33 -8.93 -19.16
N GLN A 10 2.98 -9.72 -18.29
CA GLN A 10 4.40 -10.05 -18.33
C GLN A 10 4.60 -11.47 -18.89
N TYR A 11 3.90 -11.77 -20.00
CA TYR A 11 3.72 -13.12 -20.54
C TYR A 11 5.03 -13.89 -20.75
N ALA A 12 5.99 -13.28 -21.45
CA ALA A 12 7.30 -13.84 -21.74
C ALA A 12 8.43 -12.96 -21.16
N ASP A 13 8.13 -12.23 -20.09
CA ASP A 13 9.11 -11.39 -19.40
C ASP A 13 9.79 -12.17 -18.27
N PHE A 14 11.01 -12.64 -18.56
CA PHE A 14 11.87 -13.37 -17.61
C PHE A 14 12.75 -12.44 -16.76
N ASN A 15 12.69 -11.13 -17.01
CA ASN A 15 13.55 -10.16 -16.34
C ASN A 15 12.89 -9.59 -15.07
N GLY A 16 13.72 -9.18 -14.11
CA GLY A 16 13.25 -8.58 -12.87
C GLY A 16 12.88 -9.61 -11.79
N ARG A 17 12.04 -9.18 -10.85
CA ARG A 17 11.72 -9.90 -9.60
C ARG A 17 10.21 -10.05 -9.40
N ALA A 18 9.78 -11.26 -9.04
CA ALA A 18 8.40 -11.56 -8.68
C ALA A 18 8.28 -11.87 -7.18
N ARG A 19 7.28 -11.28 -6.53
CA ARG A 19 7.05 -11.48 -5.09
C ARG A 19 6.41 -12.83 -4.81
N ARG A 20 6.55 -13.33 -3.58
CA ARG A 20 5.81 -14.52 -3.11
C ARG A 20 4.31 -14.43 -3.40
N LYS A 21 3.68 -13.32 -3.05
CA LYS A 21 2.24 -13.11 -3.28
C LYS A 21 1.88 -13.13 -4.78
N GLU A 22 2.76 -12.64 -5.64
CA GLU A 22 2.54 -12.67 -7.09
C GLU A 22 2.56 -14.11 -7.63
N TYR A 23 3.59 -14.88 -7.26
CA TYR A 23 3.74 -16.28 -7.64
C TYR A 23 2.59 -17.16 -7.12
N TRP A 24 2.31 -17.11 -5.82
CA TRP A 24 1.30 -17.98 -5.19
C TRP A 24 -0.13 -17.62 -5.59
N MET A 25 -0.44 -16.33 -5.77
CA MET A 25 -1.77 -15.95 -6.28
C MET A 25 -1.93 -16.35 -7.75
N PHE A 26 -0.89 -16.26 -8.57
CA PHE A 26 -0.95 -16.77 -9.95
C PHE A 26 -1.20 -18.28 -9.96
N GLY A 27 -0.46 -19.06 -9.17
CA GLY A 27 -0.68 -20.51 -9.03
C GLY A 27 -2.10 -20.86 -8.57
N LEU A 28 -2.63 -20.15 -7.58
CA LEU A 28 -4.00 -20.34 -7.08
C LEU A 28 -5.06 -20.11 -8.19
N PHE A 29 -4.97 -19.01 -8.92
CA PHE A 29 -5.92 -18.73 -10.01
C PHE A 29 -5.77 -19.74 -11.17
N ASN A 30 -4.54 -20.18 -11.47
CA ASN A 30 -4.33 -21.23 -12.46
C ASN A 30 -5.01 -22.54 -12.07
N MET A 31 -4.91 -22.93 -10.79
CA MET A 31 -5.58 -24.13 -10.29
C MET A 31 -7.09 -24.01 -10.45
N ILE A 32 -7.67 -22.87 -10.11
CA ILE A 32 -9.11 -22.62 -10.28
C ILE A 32 -9.52 -22.70 -11.76
N PHE A 33 -8.83 -21.99 -12.66
CA PHE A 33 -9.17 -21.98 -14.08
C PHE A 33 -8.94 -23.33 -14.75
N ALA A 34 -7.92 -24.08 -14.34
CA ALA A 34 -7.67 -25.44 -14.80
C ALA A 34 -8.82 -26.39 -14.38
N ILE A 35 -9.29 -26.31 -13.13
CA ILE A 35 -10.45 -27.08 -12.66
C ILE A 35 -11.71 -26.70 -13.45
N VAL A 36 -11.93 -25.41 -13.69
CA VAL A 36 -13.07 -24.94 -14.50
C VAL A 36 -12.99 -25.47 -15.93
N ALA A 37 -11.82 -25.39 -16.58
CA ALA A 37 -11.62 -25.92 -17.93
C ALA A 37 -11.90 -27.43 -18.00
N MET A 38 -11.42 -28.19 -17.00
CA MET A 38 -11.70 -29.62 -16.87
C MET A 38 -13.20 -29.91 -16.72
N ILE A 39 -13.90 -29.16 -15.87
CA ILE A 39 -15.36 -29.29 -15.72
C ILE A 39 -16.08 -29.00 -17.04
N LEU A 40 -15.67 -27.94 -17.76
CA LEU A 40 -16.24 -27.59 -19.06
C LEU A 40 -16.02 -28.68 -20.11
N ASP A 41 -14.83 -29.29 -20.15
CA ASP A 41 -14.57 -30.41 -21.06
C ASP A 41 -15.54 -31.58 -20.82
N ASN A 42 -15.83 -31.89 -19.55
CA ASN A 42 -16.78 -32.96 -19.18
C ASN A 42 -18.23 -32.59 -19.52
N ILE A 43 -18.65 -31.36 -19.21
CA ILE A 43 -20.02 -30.89 -19.47
C ILE A 43 -20.30 -30.84 -20.98
N LEU A 44 -19.32 -30.43 -21.78
CA LEU A 44 -19.45 -30.32 -23.23
C LEU A 44 -19.28 -31.66 -23.95
N GLY A 45 -18.95 -32.73 -23.23
CA GLY A 45 -18.73 -34.06 -23.82
C GLY A 45 -17.49 -34.14 -24.72
N ILE A 46 -16.54 -33.22 -24.55
CA ILE A 46 -15.27 -33.16 -25.31
C ILE A 46 -14.08 -33.68 -24.48
N ALA A 47 -14.32 -34.13 -23.24
CA ALA A 47 -13.33 -34.78 -22.42
C ALA A 47 -12.88 -36.12 -23.03
N ILE A 48 -11.61 -36.45 -22.83
CA ILE A 48 -11.05 -37.74 -23.24
C ILE A 48 -11.55 -38.80 -22.25
N GLU A 49 -12.12 -39.88 -22.79
CA GLU A 49 -12.67 -40.99 -22.02
C GLU A 49 -11.60 -41.63 -21.11
N GLY A 50 -11.95 -41.88 -19.85
CA GLY A 50 -11.05 -42.46 -18.85
C GLY A 50 -10.01 -41.49 -18.24
N VAL A 51 -9.91 -40.27 -18.74
CA VAL A 51 -8.90 -39.28 -18.33
C VAL A 51 -9.52 -38.07 -17.62
N GLY A 52 -10.73 -37.67 -18.02
CA GLY A 52 -11.51 -36.65 -17.32
C GLY A 52 -11.12 -35.19 -17.63
N TYR A 53 -10.23 -34.95 -18.59
CA TYR A 53 -9.95 -33.62 -19.16
C TYR A 53 -9.90 -33.68 -20.69
N GLY A 54 -10.00 -32.52 -21.35
CA GLY A 54 -10.10 -32.43 -22.80
C GLY A 54 -9.33 -31.24 -23.40
N PRO A 55 -9.71 -30.82 -24.62
CA PRO A 55 -9.02 -29.75 -25.34
C PRO A 55 -9.02 -28.40 -24.63
N LEU A 56 -10.06 -28.02 -23.87
CA LEU A 56 -10.08 -26.73 -23.18
C LEU A 56 -9.04 -26.68 -22.07
N TYR A 57 -8.96 -27.73 -21.26
CA TYR A 57 -7.90 -27.89 -20.27
C TYR A 57 -6.52 -27.84 -20.93
N GLY A 58 -6.31 -28.62 -22.00
CA GLY A 58 -5.03 -28.68 -22.71
C GLY A 58 -4.58 -27.33 -23.25
N LEU A 59 -5.48 -26.62 -23.95
CA LEU A 59 -5.21 -25.27 -24.48
C LEU A 59 -4.93 -24.26 -23.37
N TYR A 60 -5.68 -24.34 -22.26
CA TYR A 60 -5.43 -23.48 -21.10
C TYR A 60 -4.02 -23.69 -20.54
N ILE A 61 -3.62 -24.94 -20.29
CA ILE A 61 -2.29 -25.28 -19.77
C ILE A 61 -1.19 -24.78 -20.71
N LEU A 62 -1.35 -24.96 -22.03
CA LEU A 62 -0.40 -24.45 -23.01
C LEU A 62 -0.30 -22.93 -22.99
N ALA A 63 -1.43 -22.23 -22.89
CA ALA A 63 -1.46 -20.76 -22.83
C ALA A 63 -0.77 -20.21 -21.56
N VAL A 64 -0.85 -20.92 -20.43
CA VAL A 64 -0.24 -20.45 -19.17
C VAL A 64 1.16 -20.99 -18.92
N LEU A 65 1.66 -21.88 -19.77
CA LEU A 65 3.00 -22.49 -19.64
C LEU A 65 4.10 -21.43 -19.62
N ILE A 66 4.13 -20.56 -20.63
CA ILE A 66 5.14 -19.51 -20.77
C ILE A 66 5.10 -18.50 -19.59
N PRO A 67 3.95 -17.90 -19.24
CA PRO A 67 3.87 -17.01 -18.10
C PRO A 67 4.17 -17.71 -16.77
N GLY A 68 3.85 -19.00 -16.65
CA GLY A 68 4.21 -19.84 -15.49
C GLY A 68 5.72 -20.01 -15.33
N LEU A 69 6.44 -20.26 -16.42
CA LEU A 69 7.91 -20.28 -16.41
C LEU A 69 8.48 -18.89 -16.11
N ALA A 70 7.95 -17.84 -16.74
CA ALA A 70 8.41 -16.47 -16.57
C ALA A 70 8.29 -15.99 -15.11
N VAL A 71 7.14 -16.22 -14.46
CA VAL A 71 6.97 -15.84 -13.04
C VAL A 71 7.85 -16.68 -12.10
N SER A 72 8.08 -17.96 -12.43
CA SER A 72 8.97 -18.85 -11.66
C SER A 72 10.42 -18.37 -11.72
N VAL A 73 10.90 -17.98 -12.92
CA VAL A 73 12.25 -17.42 -13.11
C VAL A 73 12.40 -16.12 -12.33
N ARG A 74 11.45 -15.19 -12.47
CA ARG A 74 11.46 -13.92 -11.73
C ARG A 74 11.37 -14.12 -10.21
N ARG A 75 10.73 -15.21 -9.76
CA ARG A 75 10.67 -15.56 -8.34
C ARG A 75 12.01 -16.09 -7.83
N LEU A 76 12.71 -16.90 -8.61
CA LEU A 76 14.09 -17.31 -8.30
C LEU A 76 15.05 -16.12 -8.30
N HIS A 77 14.88 -15.18 -9.23
CA HIS A 77 15.61 -13.93 -9.24
C HIS A 77 15.37 -13.09 -7.97
N ASP A 78 14.16 -13.14 -7.41
CA ASP A 78 13.82 -12.40 -6.20
C ASP A 78 14.58 -12.85 -4.95
N ILE A 79 15.01 -14.12 -4.90
CA ILE A 79 15.92 -14.67 -3.87
C ILE A 79 17.39 -14.71 -4.32
N GLY A 80 17.73 -14.03 -5.41
CA GLY A 80 19.10 -13.93 -5.94
C GLY A 80 19.62 -15.19 -6.63
N LYS A 81 18.74 -16.18 -6.91
CA LYS A 81 19.09 -17.42 -7.60
C LYS A 81 19.00 -17.26 -9.12
N SER A 82 19.58 -18.20 -9.87
CA SER A 82 19.50 -18.24 -11.33
C SER A 82 18.15 -18.83 -11.77
N GLY A 83 17.55 -18.30 -12.84
CA GLY A 83 16.34 -18.87 -13.44
C GLY A 83 16.49 -20.34 -13.85
N TRP A 84 17.72 -20.75 -14.20
CA TRP A 84 18.06 -22.13 -14.52
C TRP A 84 17.80 -23.13 -13.38
N MET A 85 17.66 -22.66 -12.14
CA MET A 85 17.30 -23.54 -11.02
C MET A 85 15.90 -24.17 -11.14
N ILE A 86 15.06 -23.71 -12.07
CA ILE A 86 13.81 -24.42 -12.42
C ILE A 86 14.11 -25.86 -12.87
N LEU A 87 15.22 -26.09 -13.57
CA LEU A 87 15.56 -27.43 -14.08
C LEU A 87 15.77 -28.47 -12.97
N ILE A 88 15.97 -28.03 -11.71
CA ILE A 88 16.02 -28.94 -10.56
C ILE A 88 14.70 -29.72 -10.42
N ALA A 89 13.57 -29.19 -10.90
CA ALA A 89 12.29 -29.91 -10.92
C ALA A 89 12.32 -31.20 -11.75
N LEU A 90 13.29 -31.38 -12.65
CA LEU A 90 13.47 -32.62 -13.41
C LEU A 90 13.99 -33.78 -12.55
N ILE A 91 14.53 -33.48 -11.36
CA ILE A 91 14.91 -34.50 -10.37
C ILE A 91 13.66 -34.88 -9.57
N PRO A 92 13.14 -36.12 -9.69
CA PRO A 92 11.92 -36.52 -9.01
C PRO A 92 12.04 -36.38 -7.50
N LEU A 93 10.94 -36.00 -6.86
CA LEU A 93 10.79 -35.83 -5.40
C LEU A 93 11.71 -34.76 -4.79
N ILE A 94 13.02 -35.00 -4.74
CA ILE A 94 14.00 -34.11 -4.11
C ILE A 94 14.03 -32.75 -4.82
N GLY A 95 14.00 -32.76 -6.16
CA GLY A 95 14.03 -31.54 -6.93
C GLY A 95 12.79 -30.68 -6.76
N ALA A 96 11.62 -31.33 -6.71
CA ALA A 96 10.35 -30.66 -6.45
C ALA A 96 10.29 -30.05 -5.04
N ILE A 97 10.72 -30.79 -4.02
CA ILE A 97 10.80 -30.31 -2.63
C ILE A 97 11.75 -29.11 -2.54
N TRP A 98 12.94 -29.21 -3.14
CA TRP A 98 13.91 -28.13 -3.14
C TRP A 98 13.38 -26.87 -3.83
N LEU A 99 12.76 -27.02 -5.01
CA LEU A 99 12.19 -25.89 -5.73
C LEU A 99 11.04 -25.25 -4.92
N LEU A 100 10.21 -26.06 -4.26
CA LEU A 100 9.16 -25.58 -3.37
C LEU A 100 9.74 -24.71 -2.24
N VAL A 101 10.81 -25.16 -1.59
CA VAL A 101 11.54 -24.40 -0.56
C VAL A 101 11.99 -23.04 -1.11
N LEU A 102 12.55 -23.00 -2.32
CA LEU A 102 12.94 -21.74 -2.95
C LEU A 102 11.75 -20.83 -3.23
N MET A 103 10.62 -21.37 -3.68
CA MET A 103 9.41 -20.59 -3.98
C MET A 103 8.78 -19.97 -2.73
N VAL A 104 8.92 -20.58 -1.55
CA VAL A 104 8.41 -20.04 -0.27
C VAL A 104 9.40 -19.13 0.48
N THR A 105 10.70 -19.22 0.21
CA THR A 105 11.78 -18.46 0.88
C THR A 105 11.55 -16.94 0.80
N ASP A 106 11.91 -16.16 1.82
CA ASP A 106 11.72 -14.70 1.75
C ASP A 106 12.58 -14.01 0.68
N SER A 107 12.10 -12.89 0.15
CA SER A 107 12.81 -12.07 -0.85
C SER A 107 14.12 -11.52 -0.27
N ASN A 108 15.19 -11.43 -1.07
CA ASN A 108 16.42 -10.77 -0.62
C ASN A 108 16.15 -9.31 -0.26
N SER A 109 16.60 -8.90 0.93
CA SER A 109 16.53 -7.51 1.40
C SER A 109 17.41 -6.63 0.51
N GLY A 110 16.85 -5.52 0.05
CA GLY A 110 17.55 -4.58 -0.84
C GLY A 110 17.62 -4.98 -2.31
N GLU A 111 18.53 -4.35 -3.03
CA GLU A 111 18.77 -4.57 -4.45
C GLU A 111 19.60 -5.84 -4.66
N ASN A 112 19.28 -6.60 -5.70
CA ASN A 112 20.11 -7.71 -6.16
C ASN A 112 20.42 -7.52 -7.66
N LYS A 113 21.22 -8.41 -8.25
CA LYS A 113 21.59 -8.34 -9.69
C LYS A 113 20.41 -8.34 -10.68
N TYR A 114 19.20 -8.65 -10.21
CA TYR A 114 17.97 -8.63 -11.01
C TYR A 114 17.07 -7.43 -10.69
N GLY A 115 17.56 -6.46 -9.92
CA GLY A 115 16.92 -5.19 -9.63
C GLY A 115 16.44 -5.02 -8.19
N GLN A 116 15.77 -3.89 -7.95
CA GLN A 116 15.31 -3.48 -6.63
C GLN A 116 14.21 -4.38 -6.06
N ASN A 117 14.16 -4.50 -4.73
CA ASN A 117 13.15 -5.31 -4.06
C ASN A 117 11.74 -4.73 -4.30
N PRO A 118 10.81 -5.50 -4.92
CA PRO A 118 9.46 -5.04 -5.18
C PRO A 118 8.59 -4.84 -3.92
N LYS A 119 9.05 -5.22 -2.71
CA LYS A 119 8.44 -4.83 -1.42
C LYS A 119 8.78 -3.38 -1.04
N LYS A 120 10.00 -2.90 -1.31
CA LYS A 120 10.48 -1.58 -0.86
C LYS A 120 9.55 -0.44 -1.31
N ASN A 121 9.10 -0.47 -2.57
CA ASN A 121 8.18 0.54 -3.11
C ASN A 121 6.78 0.54 -2.47
N LEU A 122 6.33 -0.59 -1.89
CA LEU A 122 5.06 -0.65 -1.19
C LEU A 122 5.19 -0.27 0.28
N ASP A 123 6.27 -0.69 0.94
CA ASP A 123 6.54 -0.34 2.32
C ASP A 123 6.79 1.17 2.44
N GLU A 124 7.50 1.77 1.47
CA GLU A 124 7.68 3.22 1.36
C GLU A 124 6.35 3.95 1.11
N LYS A 125 5.54 3.53 0.14
CA LYS A 125 4.22 4.14 -0.10
C LYS A 125 3.25 4.00 1.06
N HIS A 126 3.25 2.84 1.74
CA HIS A 126 2.40 2.60 2.90
C HIS A 126 2.85 3.47 4.07
N ASN A 127 4.15 3.50 4.40
CA ASN A 127 4.66 4.36 5.48
C ASN A 127 4.45 5.84 5.19
N GLU A 128 4.62 6.28 3.94
CA GLU A 128 4.31 7.64 3.51
C GLU A 128 2.82 7.98 3.71
N SER A 129 1.91 7.09 3.30
CA SER A 129 0.48 7.27 3.52
C SER A 129 0.09 7.25 5.00
N THR A 130 0.68 6.38 5.81
CA THR A 130 0.42 6.30 7.26
C THR A 130 0.92 7.56 7.97
N GLY A 131 2.10 8.06 7.63
CA GLY A 131 2.64 9.32 8.16
C GLY A 131 1.72 10.49 7.88
N ASP A 132 1.24 10.61 6.63
CA ASP A 132 0.26 11.64 6.26
C ASP A 132 -1.05 11.53 7.06
N ILE A 133 -1.56 10.31 7.27
CA ILE A 133 -2.81 10.07 8.03
C ILE A 133 -2.63 10.49 9.49
N ILE A 134 -1.50 10.15 10.11
CA ILE A 134 -1.20 10.55 11.50
C ILE A 134 -1.18 12.07 11.60
N ILE A 135 -0.49 12.76 10.68
CA ILE A 135 -0.43 14.23 10.64
C ILE A 135 -1.83 14.83 10.51
N LEU A 136 -2.67 14.32 9.59
CA LEU A 136 -4.06 14.75 9.44
C LEU A 136 -4.90 14.52 10.70
N SER A 137 -4.73 13.39 11.37
CA SER A 137 -5.44 13.03 12.60
C SER A 137 -5.11 14.00 13.73
N VAL A 138 -3.81 14.32 13.89
CA VAL A 138 -3.33 15.31 14.87
C VAL A 138 -3.91 16.69 14.56
N VAL A 139 -3.90 17.12 13.30
CA VAL A 139 -4.45 18.43 12.92
C VAL A 139 -5.96 18.49 13.16
N ILE A 140 -6.71 17.44 12.83
CA ILE A 140 -8.16 17.38 13.13
C ILE A 140 -8.40 17.46 14.64
N TRP A 141 -7.63 16.73 15.45
CA TRP A 141 -7.72 16.79 16.91
C TRP A 141 -7.42 18.20 17.46
N MET A 142 -6.50 18.93 16.85
CA MET A 142 -6.21 20.32 17.21
C MET A 142 -7.40 21.24 16.95
N PHE A 143 -8.09 21.07 15.82
CA PHE A 143 -9.31 21.83 15.53
C PHE A 143 -10.44 21.48 16.49
N VAL A 144 -10.65 20.19 16.77
CA VAL A 144 -11.69 19.70 17.68
C VAL A 144 -11.46 20.21 19.11
N SER A 145 -10.22 20.08 19.62
CA SER A 145 -9.87 20.57 20.95
C SER A 145 -10.03 22.09 21.07
N ARG A 146 -9.69 22.84 20.01
CA ARG A 146 -9.91 24.29 19.98
C ARG A 146 -11.39 24.67 19.97
N LEU A 147 -12.19 23.98 19.17
CA LEU A 147 -13.64 24.18 19.13
C LEU A 147 -14.25 23.88 20.49
N PHE A 148 -13.88 22.74 21.08
CA PHE A 148 -14.31 22.34 22.41
C PHE A 148 -13.95 23.39 23.46
N PHE A 149 -12.69 23.84 23.51
CA PHE A 149 -12.27 24.89 24.44
C PHE A 149 -13.07 26.19 24.26
N THR A 150 -13.29 26.61 23.01
CA THR A 150 -14.10 27.80 22.70
C THR A 150 -15.55 27.65 23.20
N LEU A 151 -16.11 26.45 23.14
CA LEU A 151 -17.44 26.16 23.68
C LEU A 151 -17.43 26.19 25.22
N VAL A 152 -16.46 25.55 25.87
CA VAL A 152 -16.34 25.52 27.34
C VAL A 152 -16.25 26.92 27.93
N THR A 153 -15.47 27.81 27.31
CA THR A 153 -15.36 29.22 27.78
C THR A 153 -16.69 29.99 27.75
N LYS A 154 -17.69 29.55 26.96
CA LYS A 154 -19.02 30.16 26.98
C LYS A 154 -19.88 29.73 28.18
N PHE A 155 -19.62 28.54 28.74
CA PHE A 155 -20.40 28.00 29.86
C PHE A 155 -19.86 28.42 31.22
N ASN A 156 -18.58 28.79 31.33
CA ASN A 156 -17.97 29.24 32.58
C ASN A 156 -17.22 30.56 32.35
N THR A 157 -17.87 31.70 32.58
CA THR A 157 -17.33 33.01 32.19
C THR A 157 -16.53 33.73 33.28
N SER A 158 -16.59 33.30 34.55
CA SER A 158 -15.91 34.01 35.66
C SER A 158 -14.39 33.81 35.61
N TYR A 159 -13.93 32.57 35.50
CA TYR A 159 -12.51 32.20 35.48
C TYR A 159 -11.76 32.74 34.24
N TYR A 160 -12.43 32.80 33.09
CA TYR A 160 -11.82 33.11 31.80
C TYR A 160 -11.76 34.61 31.47
N ARG A 161 -12.19 35.48 32.40
CA ARG A 161 -12.11 36.94 32.25
C ARG A 161 -10.82 37.56 32.75
N GLU A 162 -10.04 36.80 33.53
CA GLU A 162 -8.75 37.21 34.06
C GLU A 162 -7.77 37.63 32.96
N GLU A 163 -7.04 38.71 33.20
CA GLU A 163 -6.20 39.37 32.19
C GLU A 163 -4.99 38.52 31.80
N TRP A 164 -4.37 37.86 32.77
CA TRP A 164 -3.28 36.90 32.51
C TRP A 164 -3.75 35.76 31.61
N PHE A 165 -4.97 35.26 31.82
CA PHE A 165 -5.52 34.16 31.04
C PHE A 165 -5.77 34.56 29.59
N LYS A 166 -6.29 35.76 29.36
CA LYS A 166 -6.49 36.33 28.02
C LYS A 166 -5.18 36.43 27.23
N SER A 167 -4.10 36.85 27.89
CA SER A 167 -2.76 36.93 27.31
C SER A 167 -2.21 35.54 26.98
N VAL A 168 -2.31 34.57 27.90
CA VAL A 168 -1.89 33.18 27.66
C VAL A 168 -2.69 32.55 26.52
N ASN A 169 -4.01 32.70 26.51
CA ASN A 169 -4.85 32.14 25.44
C ASN A 169 -4.52 32.76 24.07
N SER A 170 -4.19 34.04 24.00
CA SER A 170 -3.76 34.68 22.75
C SER A 170 -2.46 34.07 22.22
N LEU A 171 -1.45 33.90 23.07
CA LEU A 171 -0.18 33.26 22.70
C LEU A 171 -0.40 31.82 22.23
N VAL A 172 -1.19 31.06 22.99
CA VAL A 172 -1.55 29.68 22.67
C VAL A 172 -2.27 29.63 21.31
N THR A 173 -3.17 30.58 21.01
CA THR A 173 -3.85 30.68 19.71
C THR A 173 -2.88 30.79 18.54
N LEU A 174 -1.85 31.65 18.69
CA LEU A 174 -0.84 31.86 17.65
C LEU A 174 0.04 30.62 17.47
N ILE A 175 0.46 29.98 18.57
CA ILE A 175 1.24 28.73 18.53
C ILE A 175 0.45 27.65 17.78
N TRP A 176 -0.81 27.42 18.16
CA TRP A 176 -1.66 26.43 17.51
C TRP A 176 -1.96 26.74 16.04
N ALA A 177 -1.82 28.00 15.61
CA ALA A 177 -2.05 28.38 14.23
C ALA A 177 -0.87 28.11 13.30
N ILE A 178 0.35 28.10 13.84
CA ILE A 178 1.58 27.87 13.07
C ILE A 178 1.84 26.37 12.88
N ILE A 179 1.43 25.53 13.84
CA ILE A 179 1.70 24.08 13.82
C ILE A 179 1.15 23.38 12.57
N PRO A 180 -0.10 23.60 12.10
CA PRO A 180 -0.60 22.95 10.89
C PRO A 180 0.19 23.31 9.63
N ILE A 181 0.69 24.56 9.57
CA ILE A 181 1.52 25.06 8.46
C ILE A 181 2.90 24.38 8.50
N ALA A 182 3.51 24.27 9.69
CA ALA A 182 4.77 23.56 9.87
C ALA A 182 4.65 22.07 9.52
N LEU A 183 3.56 21.42 9.93
CA LEU A 183 3.27 20.03 9.59
C LEU A 183 2.95 19.84 8.09
N ALA A 184 2.36 20.84 7.42
CA ALA A 184 2.15 20.78 5.98
C ALA A 184 3.47 20.66 5.20
N MET A 185 4.57 21.23 5.72
CA MET A 185 5.89 21.13 5.10
C MET A 185 6.48 19.72 5.16
N THR A 186 6.00 18.85 6.07
CA THR A 186 6.51 17.48 6.20
C THR A 186 5.67 16.45 5.42
N VAL A 187 4.49 16.84 4.94
CA VAL A 187 3.59 15.99 4.14
C VAL A 187 4.08 15.91 2.70
N LYS A 188 4.28 14.68 2.21
CA LYS A 188 4.77 14.44 0.84
C LYS A 188 3.65 14.47 -0.20
N ASN A 189 2.44 14.05 0.16
CA ASN A 189 1.31 14.06 -0.75
C ASN A 189 0.85 15.51 -1.02
N LYS A 190 1.02 15.97 -2.27
CA LYS A 190 0.69 17.35 -2.67
C LYS A 190 -0.74 17.78 -2.36
N SER A 191 -1.73 16.91 -2.57
CA SER A 191 -3.14 17.25 -2.31
C SER A 191 -3.41 17.46 -0.82
N LYS A 192 -2.86 16.58 0.03
CA LYS A 192 -2.98 16.69 1.49
C LYS A 192 -2.19 17.89 2.03
N GLN A 193 -1.00 18.13 1.48
CA GLN A 193 -0.17 19.29 1.82
C GLN A 193 -0.90 20.61 1.53
N VAL A 194 -1.49 20.76 0.33
CA VAL A 194 -2.29 21.95 -0.02
C VAL A 194 -3.46 22.13 0.93
N LEU A 195 -4.19 21.04 1.26
CA LEU A 195 -5.30 21.10 2.21
C LEU A 195 -4.85 21.62 3.59
N LEU A 196 -3.71 21.15 4.11
CA LEU A 196 -3.16 21.62 5.38
C LEU A 196 -2.73 23.08 5.34
N PHE A 197 -2.13 23.55 4.24
CA PHE A 197 -1.79 24.97 4.07
C PHE A 197 -3.03 25.86 4.04
N VAL A 198 -4.08 25.46 3.33
CA VAL A 198 -5.34 26.22 3.27
C VAL A 198 -5.99 26.28 4.64
N LEU A 199 -6.14 25.14 5.33
CA LEU A 199 -6.74 25.09 6.66
C LEU A 199 -5.92 25.85 7.69
N GLY A 200 -4.59 25.67 7.68
CA GLY A 200 -3.66 26.39 8.55
C GLY A 200 -3.69 27.89 8.31
N GLY A 201 -3.71 28.33 7.04
CA GLY A 201 -3.79 29.73 6.66
C GLY A 201 -5.09 30.40 7.12
N ILE A 202 -6.25 29.76 6.89
CA ILE A 202 -7.54 30.24 7.39
C ILE A 202 -7.51 30.39 8.92
N TYR A 203 -6.97 29.39 9.62
CA TYR A 203 -6.91 29.40 11.07
C TYR A 203 -5.94 30.46 11.61
N LEU A 204 -4.81 30.70 10.94
CA LEU A 204 -3.86 31.76 11.28
C LEU A 204 -4.49 33.14 11.14
N ILE A 205 -5.18 33.40 10.02
CA ILE A 205 -5.87 34.68 9.79
C ILE A 205 -6.93 34.90 10.89
N HIS A 206 -7.74 33.89 11.18
CA HIS A 206 -8.75 33.98 12.23
C HIS A 206 -8.13 34.16 13.63
N GLY A 207 -7.01 33.48 13.93
CA GLY A 207 -6.26 33.62 15.17
C GLY A 207 -5.68 35.03 15.35
N LEU A 208 -5.05 35.58 14.31
CA LEU A 208 -4.53 36.95 14.31
C LEU A 208 -5.65 37.97 14.51
N TYR A 209 -6.77 37.82 13.80
CA TYR A 209 -7.95 38.68 13.97
C TYR A 209 -8.45 38.70 15.41
N LYS A 210 -8.55 37.52 16.04
CA LYS A 210 -8.97 37.39 17.46
C LYS A 210 -8.02 38.14 18.40
N VAL A 211 -6.70 37.99 18.19
CA VAL A 211 -5.68 38.65 19.01
C VAL A 211 -5.76 40.17 18.83
N VAL A 212 -5.81 40.66 17.59
CA VAL A 212 -5.88 42.10 17.31
C VAL A 212 -7.12 42.73 17.96
N ILE A 213 -8.31 42.13 17.79
CA ILE A 213 -9.54 42.65 18.40
C ILE A 213 -9.48 42.64 19.93
N GLN A 214 -8.79 41.65 20.52
CA GLN A 214 -8.61 41.60 21.96
C GLN A 214 -7.81 42.80 22.48
N PHE A 215 -6.78 43.26 21.77
CA PHE A 215 -5.95 44.39 22.18
C PHE A 215 -6.51 45.76 21.76
N VAL A 216 -7.33 45.82 20.71
CA VAL A 216 -7.93 47.08 20.22
C VAL A 216 -9.19 47.49 21.00
N ARG A 217 -9.86 46.55 21.69
CA ARG A 217 -11.07 46.82 22.50
C ARG A 217 -10.78 47.21 23.96
N TYR A 218 -9.52 47.46 24.31
CA TYR A 218 -9.11 48.01 25.60
C TYR A 218 -8.74 49.48 25.45
#